data_AF-A0A972XZE6-F1
#
_entry.id   AF-A0A972XZE6-F1
#
_cell.length_a   1.000
_cell.length_b   1.000
_cell.length_c   1.000
_cell.angle_alpha   90.00
_cell.angle_beta   90.00
_cell.angle_gamma   90.00
#
_symmetry.space_group_name_H-M   'P 1'
#
loop_
_entity.id
_entity.type
_entity.pdbx_description
1 polymer ?
#
loop_
_entity_poly.entity_id
_entity_poly.type
_entity_poly.pdbx_seq_one_letter_code
_entity_poly.pdbx_strand_id
1 'polypeptide(L)'
;EEANSFIKEINKAKVIELPIIENTNFDSFIEPEDFNDVNVKAFKILELYPDFYKDTHNYRAIALYRIKLSEVFYTAVITIKKGDNEMESQLINYDLKGNIIDSKVVAYDEIAEGMSKIESKIENNSITINNILWIDEKKVETKQFEIKTNGKIEFLDVGDKSVKKSSSYSEFKPQKVNNIQIDRFSINQAFQIDSFKVLSGNFEPVEVKTVAPDTEQDWGDRLLLLNGENEMVYKSQGVGDVYLYEPHFYKSDESNKVLIICQLAYEYPFGGDAFIFENGNIINIGILDIEGYSEDQDVEAYLANIVEINEKNSVLEFTFKSDSLVIEPGSKDRIIKNDNVKYIYENNRLVLKEKNNK
;
A
#
# COMPACT_ATOMS: atom_id res chain seq x y z
N GLU A 1 1.92 8.94 40.98
CA GLU A 1 3.39 8.84 40.95
C GLU A 1 3.89 8.06 39.73
N GLU A 2 3.23 6.94 39.36
CA GLU A 2 3.63 6.11 38.20
C GLU A 2 3.63 6.83 36.84
N ALA A 3 2.60 7.64 36.52
CA ALA A 3 2.57 8.40 35.25
C ALA A 3 3.76 9.37 35.09
N ASN A 4 4.21 9.99 36.18
CA ASN A 4 5.41 10.84 36.17
C ASN A 4 6.70 10.02 36.00
N SER A 5 6.71 8.77 36.49
CA SER A 5 7.83 7.85 36.27
C SER A 5 7.91 7.41 34.82
N PHE A 6 6.80 7.05 34.18
CA PHE A 6 6.77 6.66 32.77
C PHE A 6 7.31 7.75 31.85
N ILE A 7 6.76 8.98 31.94
CA ILE A 7 7.17 10.10 31.08
C ILE A 7 8.66 10.42 31.24
N LYS A 8 9.19 10.30 32.47
CA LYS A 8 10.62 10.49 32.72
C LYS A 8 11.46 9.41 32.03
N GLU A 9 11.07 8.14 32.10
CA GLU A 9 11.85 7.04 31.52
C GLU A 9 11.75 7.01 29.98
N ILE A 10 10.55 7.16 29.41
CA ILE A 10 10.38 7.12 27.95
C ILE A 10 11.10 8.27 27.23
N ASN A 11 11.24 9.43 27.87
CA ASN A 11 11.99 10.56 27.29
C ASN A 11 13.51 10.39 27.33
N LYS A 12 14.04 9.43 28.12
CA LYS A 12 15.47 9.07 28.06
C LYS A 12 15.77 8.07 26.93
N ALA A 13 14.75 7.36 26.44
CA ALA A 13 14.93 6.35 25.41
C ALA A 13 15.43 6.98 24.10
N LYS A 14 16.38 6.30 23.45
CA LYS A 14 16.85 6.66 22.11
C LYS A 14 15.66 6.65 21.14
N VAL A 15 15.54 7.72 20.35
CA VAL A 15 14.55 7.79 19.26
C VAL A 15 15.12 7.10 18.02
N ILE A 16 14.34 6.24 17.40
CA ILE A 16 14.64 5.65 16.10
C ILE A 16 13.59 6.13 15.08
N GLU A 17 14.06 6.52 13.90
CA GLU A 17 13.23 6.96 12.78
C GLU A 17 12.72 5.77 11.96
N LEU A 18 11.61 5.95 11.26
CA LEU A 18 11.00 4.95 10.40
C LEU A 18 11.42 5.11 8.93
N PRO A 19 11.38 4.03 8.12
CA PRO A 19 11.05 2.65 8.51
C PRO A 19 12.22 1.96 9.25
N ILE A 20 11.90 1.02 10.14
CA ILE A 20 12.91 0.19 10.84
C ILE A 20 12.66 -1.29 10.56
N ILE A 21 13.76 -2.03 10.36
CA ILE A 21 13.77 -3.49 10.42
C ILE A 21 14.13 -3.88 11.84
N GLU A 22 13.19 -4.48 12.55
CA GLU A 22 13.37 -4.99 13.90
C GLU A 22 13.69 -6.49 13.81
N ASN A 23 14.97 -6.80 14.04
CA ASN A 23 15.52 -8.15 13.91
C ASN A 23 16.45 -8.50 15.09
N THR A 24 16.23 -7.85 16.24
CA THR A 24 17.01 -8.06 17.47
C THR A 24 17.10 -9.55 17.80
N ASN A 25 18.31 -10.00 18.10
CA ASN A 25 18.66 -11.40 18.31
C ASN A 25 19.86 -11.50 19.28
N PHE A 26 20.32 -12.71 19.59
CA PHE A 26 21.40 -12.90 20.57
C PHE A 26 22.73 -12.25 20.16
N ASP A 27 23.01 -12.17 18.84
CA ASP A 27 24.19 -11.48 18.32
C ASP A 27 24.10 -9.94 18.47
N SER A 28 22.94 -9.42 18.90
CA SER A 28 22.76 -7.99 19.20
C SER A 28 23.25 -7.60 20.61
N PHE A 29 23.61 -8.57 21.45
CA PHE A 29 24.04 -8.35 22.84
C PHE A 29 25.26 -9.21 23.19
N ILE A 30 26.42 -8.82 22.65
CA ILE A 30 27.68 -9.55 22.84
C ILE A 30 28.39 -9.05 24.10
N GLU A 31 28.34 -7.75 24.34
CA GLU A 31 29.07 -7.09 25.41
C GLU A 31 28.15 -6.69 26.58
N PRO A 32 28.64 -6.63 27.83
CA PRO A 32 27.85 -6.23 28.99
C PRO A 32 27.16 -4.86 28.87
N GLU A 33 27.76 -3.92 28.16
CA GLU A 33 27.22 -2.59 27.86
C GLU A 33 26.05 -2.57 26.87
N ASP A 34 25.83 -3.65 26.13
CA ASP A 34 24.67 -3.77 25.24
C ASP A 34 23.36 -3.89 26.07
N PHE A 35 23.48 -4.32 27.33
CA PHE A 35 22.37 -4.45 28.26
C PHE A 35 22.06 -3.12 28.98
N ASN A 36 20.85 -2.62 28.78
CA ASN A 36 20.29 -1.48 29.49
C ASN A 36 19.30 -1.94 30.57
N ASP A 37 19.40 -1.35 31.76
CA ASP A 37 18.40 -1.56 32.81
C ASP A 37 17.10 -0.80 32.46
N VAL A 38 16.08 -1.55 32.03
CA VAL A 38 14.76 -1.01 31.74
C VAL A 38 13.91 -1.01 33.02
N ASN A 39 13.30 0.14 33.34
CA ASN A 39 12.39 0.26 34.48
C ASN A 39 11.05 -0.45 34.18
N VAL A 40 10.99 -1.74 34.49
CA VAL A 40 9.83 -2.61 34.22
C VAL A 40 8.52 -2.13 34.85
N LYS A 41 8.58 -1.42 35.98
CA LYS A 41 7.38 -0.84 36.63
C LYS A 41 6.86 0.37 35.87
N ALA A 42 7.76 1.26 35.45
CA ALA A 42 7.38 2.46 34.71
C ALA A 42 6.72 2.13 33.36
N PHE A 43 7.19 1.07 32.69
CA PHE A 43 6.63 0.58 31.42
C PHE A 43 5.56 -0.50 31.58
N LYS A 44 5.11 -0.78 32.81
CA LYS A 44 4.06 -1.77 33.10
C LYS A 44 4.30 -3.14 32.47
N ILE A 45 5.57 -3.54 32.34
CA ILE A 45 5.96 -4.81 31.71
C ILE A 45 5.36 -6.01 32.45
N LEU A 46 5.10 -5.87 33.75
CA LEU A 46 4.45 -6.90 34.57
C LEU A 46 3.00 -7.20 34.14
N GLU A 47 2.32 -6.29 33.43
CA GLU A 47 0.99 -6.54 32.87
C GLU A 47 1.07 -7.50 31.66
N LEU A 48 2.18 -7.47 30.92
CA LEU A 48 2.43 -8.30 29.74
C LEU A 48 3.16 -9.61 30.09
N TYR A 49 3.95 -9.58 31.15
CA TYR A 49 4.67 -10.73 31.70
C TYR A 49 4.38 -10.88 33.19
N PRO A 50 3.22 -11.45 33.59
CA PRO A 50 2.86 -11.64 35.01
C PRO A 50 3.88 -12.49 35.79
N ASP A 51 4.60 -13.34 35.08
CA ASP A 51 5.57 -14.29 35.63
C ASP A 51 7.01 -13.75 35.64
N PHE A 52 7.20 -12.45 35.40
CA PHE A 52 8.52 -11.82 35.26
C PHE A 52 9.50 -12.12 36.40
N TYR A 53 9.01 -12.21 37.64
CA TYR A 53 9.82 -12.48 38.83
C TYR A 53 9.75 -13.93 39.32
N LYS A 54 9.14 -14.86 38.56
CA LYS A 54 9.17 -16.27 38.93
C LYS A 54 10.56 -16.84 38.65
N ASP A 55 11.15 -17.48 39.64
CA ASP A 55 12.51 -18.05 39.60
C ASP A 55 12.74 -19.03 38.43
N THR A 56 11.68 -19.66 37.92
CA THR A 56 11.74 -20.61 36.82
C THR A 56 11.99 -19.98 35.44
N HIS A 57 11.79 -18.67 35.29
CA HIS A 57 11.78 -18.00 33.98
C HIS A 57 12.92 -17.01 33.77
N ASN A 58 13.44 -16.40 34.84
CA ASN A 58 14.58 -15.46 34.82
C ASN A 58 14.47 -14.37 33.73
N TYR A 59 13.34 -13.67 33.69
CA TYR A 59 13.10 -12.61 32.70
C TYR A 59 13.87 -11.34 33.03
N ARG A 60 14.43 -10.70 32.01
CA ARG A 60 15.12 -9.41 32.13
C ARG A 60 14.74 -8.51 30.97
N ALA A 61 14.36 -7.27 31.26
CA ALA A 61 14.19 -6.24 30.24
C ALA A 61 15.54 -5.55 30.02
N ILE A 62 16.11 -5.71 28.82
CA ILE A 62 17.54 -5.49 28.55
C ILE A 62 17.81 -4.41 27.50
N ALA A 63 16.80 -3.95 26.77
CA ALA A 63 16.94 -2.84 25.85
C ALA A 63 15.63 -2.08 25.71
N LEU A 64 15.74 -0.80 25.37
CA LEU A 64 14.62 0.10 25.17
C LEU A 64 15.00 1.14 24.12
N TYR A 65 14.14 1.31 23.12
CA TYR A 65 14.11 2.49 22.28
C TYR A 65 12.68 2.94 22.03
N ARG A 66 12.50 4.16 21.53
CA ARG A 66 11.19 4.69 21.17
C ARG A 66 11.10 5.04 19.69
N ILE A 67 9.90 4.93 19.15
CA ILE A 67 9.59 5.26 17.76
C ILE A 67 8.60 6.42 17.76
N LYS A 68 8.81 7.40 16.89
CA LYS A 68 7.89 8.53 16.73
C LYS A 68 6.77 8.20 15.74
N LEU A 69 5.76 7.44 16.18
CA LEU A 69 4.60 7.08 15.36
C LEU A 69 3.46 8.11 15.40
N SER A 70 3.26 8.75 16.55
CA SER A 70 2.10 9.61 16.79
C SER A 70 2.38 10.67 17.85
N GLU A 71 1.63 11.77 17.81
CA GLU A 71 1.64 12.81 18.85
C GLU A 71 0.59 12.54 19.94
N VAL A 72 -0.33 11.58 19.73
CA VAL A 72 -1.43 11.27 20.67
C VAL A 72 -1.21 9.99 21.50
N PHE A 73 -0.16 9.24 21.22
CA PHE A 73 0.32 8.10 22.01
C PHE A 73 1.84 7.96 21.86
N TYR A 74 2.48 7.25 22.79
CA TYR A 74 3.89 6.91 22.69
C TYR A 74 4.08 5.48 22.21
N THR A 75 5.17 5.21 21.48
CA THR A 75 5.55 3.85 21.11
C THR A 75 6.96 3.56 21.59
N ALA A 76 7.13 2.45 22.31
CA ALA A 76 8.43 1.93 22.70
C ALA A 76 8.60 0.49 22.22
N VAL A 77 9.83 0.12 21.91
CA VAL A 77 10.22 -1.27 21.68
C VAL A 77 11.15 -1.67 22.82
N ILE A 78 10.78 -2.74 23.52
CA ILE A 78 11.48 -3.23 24.70
C ILE A 78 11.89 -4.67 24.47
N THR A 79 13.19 -4.96 24.62
CA THR A 79 13.71 -6.32 24.48
C THR A 79 13.73 -7.02 25.83
N ILE A 80 13.09 -8.19 25.89
CA ILE A 80 13.01 -9.06 27.05
C ILE A 80 13.84 -10.32 26.76
N LYS A 81 14.87 -10.57 27.57
CA LYS A 81 15.55 -11.85 27.63
C LYS A 81 14.74 -12.81 28.48
N LYS A 82 14.47 -14.02 27.97
CA LYS A 82 13.67 -15.07 28.60
C LYS A 82 14.56 -16.26 28.93
N GLY A 83 15.16 -16.24 30.11
CA GLY A 83 16.17 -17.24 30.49
C GLY A 83 17.44 -17.11 29.66
N ASP A 84 18.00 -18.25 29.25
CA ASP A 84 19.27 -18.29 28.53
C ASP A 84 19.15 -18.53 27.03
N ASN A 85 18.00 -19.05 26.58
CA ASN A 85 17.85 -19.54 25.21
C ASN A 85 16.80 -18.80 24.38
N GLU A 86 16.03 -17.89 24.97
CA GLU A 86 15.02 -17.12 24.26
C GLU A 86 15.17 -15.63 24.51
N MET A 87 14.82 -14.83 23.51
CA MET A 87 14.62 -13.40 23.66
C MET A 87 13.58 -12.87 22.69
N GLU A 88 12.93 -11.76 23.03
CA GLU A 88 11.96 -11.09 22.18
C GLU A 88 11.99 -9.57 22.34
N SER A 89 11.72 -8.85 21.25
CA SER A 89 11.42 -7.42 21.27
C SER A 89 9.92 -7.22 21.17
N GLN A 90 9.36 -6.45 22.09
CA GLN A 90 7.95 -6.13 22.14
C GLN A 90 7.73 -4.64 21.82
N LEU A 91 6.98 -4.36 20.76
CA LEU A 91 6.47 -3.03 20.44
C LEU A 91 5.23 -2.78 21.31
N ILE A 92 5.21 -1.67 22.03
CA ILE A 92 4.14 -1.31 22.96
C ILE A 92 3.72 0.12 22.70
N ASN A 93 2.41 0.30 22.49
CA ASN A 93 1.79 1.61 22.40
C ASN A 93 1.21 1.99 23.76
N TYR A 94 1.52 3.21 24.21
CA TYR A 94 1.08 3.75 25.49
C TYR A 94 0.27 5.02 25.29
N ASP A 95 -0.78 5.20 26.09
CA ASP A 95 -1.42 6.51 26.19
C ASP A 95 -0.44 7.56 26.76
N LEU A 96 -0.81 8.83 26.68
CA LEU A 96 0.02 9.93 27.19
C LEU A 96 0.23 9.89 28.72
N LYS A 97 -0.42 8.97 29.44
CA LYS A 97 -0.28 8.75 30.88
C LYS A 97 0.56 7.51 31.20
N GLY A 98 1.00 6.76 30.20
CA GLY A 98 1.79 5.54 30.36
C GLY A 98 0.98 4.27 30.58
N ASN A 99 -0.32 4.24 30.27
CA ASN A 99 -1.08 3.00 30.23
C ASN A 99 -0.89 2.29 28.89
N ILE A 100 -0.77 0.96 28.92
CA ILE A 100 -0.67 0.16 27.69
C ILE A 100 -2.01 0.27 26.93
N ILE A 101 -1.92 0.68 25.66
CA ILE A 101 -3.03 0.64 24.71
C ILE A 101 -3.06 -0.73 24.04
N ASP A 102 -1.91 -1.15 23.51
CA ASP A 102 -1.75 -2.43 22.81
C ASP A 102 -0.26 -2.79 22.69
N SER A 103 0.03 -4.05 22.33
CA SER A 103 1.41 -4.54 22.18
C SER A 103 1.54 -5.66 21.15
N LYS A 104 2.76 -5.81 20.60
CA LYS A 104 3.08 -6.87 19.64
C LYS A 104 4.55 -7.31 19.73
N VAL A 105 4.78 -8.61 19.69
CA VAL A 105 6.14 -9.17 19.48
C VAL A 105 6.57 -8.87 18.05
N VAL A 106 7.69 -8.17 17.91
CA VAL A 106 8.22 -7.65 16.62
C VAL A 106 9.59 -8.23 16.26
N ALA A 107 10.29 -8.82 17.23
CA ALA A 107 11.41 -9.73 16.99
C ALA A 107 11.42 -10.83 18.05
N TYR A 108 11.95 -11.99 17.70
CA TYR A 108 12.14 -13.14 18.59
C TYR A 108 13.30 -13.97 18.08
N ASP A 109 14.09 -14.53 18.98
CA ASP A 109 15.18 -15.44 18.65
C ASP A 109 15.27 -16.55 19.70
N GLU A 110 15.44 -17.78 19.22
CA GLU A 110 15.55 -18.99 20.03
C GLU A 110 16.82 -19.74 19.63
N ILE A 111 17.67 -20.05 20.61
CA ILE A 111 19.02 -20.60 20.37
C ILE A 111 19.26 -21.96 21.04
N ALA A 112 18.28 -22.53 21.75
CA ALA A 112 18.40 -23.87 22.32
C ALA A 112 18.46 -24.93 21.22
N GLU A 113 17.54 -24.86 20.26
CA GLU A 113 17.45 -25.71 19.08
C GLU A 113 17.65 -24.90 17.78
N GLY A 114 17.54 -23.58 17.83
CA GLY A 114 17.75 -22.71 16.68
C GLY A 114 16.61 -22.76 15.66
N MET A 115 15.41 -23.12 16.10
CA MET A 115 14.31 -23.49 15.21
C MET A 115 13.39 -22.32 14.86
N SER A 116 13.34 -21.25 15.66
CA SER A 116 12.34 -20.19 15.50
C SER A 116 12.92 -18.80 15.60
N LYS A 117 12.50 -17.92 14.67
CA LYS A 117 12.86 -16.50 14.64
C LYS A 117 11.68 -15.64 14.21
N ILE A 118 11.56 -14.46 14.78
CA ILE A 118 10.68 -13.40 14.27
C ILE A 118 11.54 -12.21 13.89
N GLU A 119 11.27 -11.67 12.70
CA GLU A 119 11.77 -10.37 12.25
C GLU A 119 10.58 -9.55 11.74
N SER A 120 10.67 -8.22 11.82
CA SER A 120 9.62 -7.36 11.31
C SER A 120 10.12 -6.09 10.65
N LYS A 121 9.28 -5.55 9.76
CA LYS A 121 9.39 -4.20 9.22
C LYS A 121 8.30 -3.34 9.83
N ILE A 122 8.70 -2.27 10.51
CA ILE A 122 7.79 -1.30 11.12
C ILE A 122 7.81 -0.03 10.25
N GLU A 123 6.62 0.44 9.89
CA GLU A 123 6.38 1.65 9.10
C GLU A 123 5.36 2.54 9.81
N ASN A 124 5.03 3.72 9.26
CA ASN A 124 4.23 4.74 9.93
C ASN A 124 2.86 4.25 10.44
N ASN A 125 2.24 3.29 9.77
CA ASN A 125 0.92 2.77 10.11
C ASN A 125 0.82 1.24 10.02
N SER A 126 1.92 0.53 9.83
CA SER A 126 1.89 -0.92 9.61
C SER A 126 3.09 -1.65 10.19
N ILE A 127 2.88 -2.90 10.57
CA ILE A 127 3.92 -3.84 10.97
C ILE A 127 3.79 -5.08 10.09
N THR A 128 4.86 -5.43 9.36
CA THR A 128 4.96 -6.70 8.66
C THR A 128 5.87 -7.62 9.46
N ILE A 129 5.35 -8.75 9.93
CA ILE A 129 6.04 -9.73 10.78
C ILE A 129 6.27 -11.01 9.99
N ASN A 130 7.52 -11.46 9.89
CA ASN A 130 7.89 -12.76 9.36
C ASN A 130 8.18 -13.72 10.51
N ASN A 131 7.37 -14.77 10.66
CA ASN A 131 7.65 -15.88 11.57
C ASN A 131 8.41 -16.95 10.78
N ILE A 132 9.64 -17.22 11.17
CA ILE A 132 10.55 -18.12 10.47
C ILE A 132 10.75 -19.36 11.32
N LEU A 133 10.53 -20.53 10.73
CA LEU A 133 10.62 -21.83 11.40
C LEU A 133 11.50 -22.79 10.58
N TRP A 134 12.45 -23.45 11.25
CA TRP A 134 13.35 -24.46 10.67
C TRP A 134 13.12 -25.81 11.38
N ILE A 135 12.21 -26.63 10.83
CA ILE A 135 12.00 -28.02 11.29
C ILE A 135 12.63 -29.00 10.29
N ASP A 136 12.17 -28.98 9.03
CA ASP A 136 12.73 -29.76 7.93
C ASP A 136 13.32 -28.83 6.86
N GLU A 137 12.47 -27.92 6.36
CA GLU A 137 12.82 -26.82 5.46
C GLU A 137 12.39 -25.50 6.09
N LYS A 138 13.05 -24.40 5.70
CA LYS A 138 12.71 -23.05 6.17
C LYS A 138 11.29 -22.69 5.73
N LYS A 139 10.40 -22.48 6.70
CA LYS A 139 9.05 -21.96 6.49
C LYS A 139 8.98 -20.52 6.98
N VAL A 140 8.34 -19.66 6.19
CA VAL A 140 8.13 -18.25 6.53
C VAL A 140 6.64 -17.95 6.47
N GLU A 141 6.07 -17.53 7.60
CA GLU A 141 4.69 -17.05 7.71
C GLU A 141 4.70 -15.54 7.91
N THR A 142 4.26 -14.80 6.90
CA THR A 142 4.17 -13.33 6.95
C THR A 142 2.78 -12.89 7.44
N LYS A 143 2.74 -12.07 8.48
CA LYS A 143 1.54 -11.45 9.06
C LYS A 143 1.65 -9.94 8.97
N GLN A 144 0.56 -9.27 8.64
CA GLN A 144 0.51 -7.81 8.62
C GLN A 144 -0.40 -7.30 9.74
N PHE A 145 -0.06 -6.14 10.29
CA PHE A 145 -0.82 -5.46 11.31
C PHE A 145 -0.91 -3.98 10.96
N GLU A 146 -2.06 -3.37 11.24
CA GLU A 146 -2.24 -1.93 11.14
C GLU A 146 -2.15 -1.29 12.52
N ILE A 147 -1.42 -0.18 12.61
CA ILE A 147 -1.38 0.66 13.81
C ILE A 147 -2.40 1.79 13.62
N LYS A 148 -3.50 1.70 14.36
CA LYS A 148 -4.59 2.69 14.31
C LYS A 148 -4.15 4.02 14.92
N THR A 149 -4.85 5.10 14.56
CA THR A 149 -4.61 6.46 15.11
C THR A 149 -4.78 6.55 16.63
N ASN A 150 -5.53 5.61 17.24
CA ASN A 150 -5.70 5.50 18.69
C ASN A 150 -4.64 4.60 19.36
N GLY A 151 -3.64 4.10 18.63
CA GLY A 151 -2.57 3.24 19.14
C GLY A 151 -2.91 1.74 19.20
N LYS A 152 -4.11 1.30 18.79
CA LYS A 152 -4.41 -0.14 18.69
C LYS A 152 -3.67 -0.80 17.53
N ILE A 153 -3.29 -2.06 17.71
CA ILE A 153 -2.60 -2.88 16.72
C ILE A 153 -3.55 -3.97 16.26
N GLU A 154 -4.10 -3.82 15.07
CA GLU A 154 -5.10 -4.75 14.54
C GLU A 154 -4.45 -5.70 13.52
N PHE A 155 -4.69 -7.00 13.68
CA PHE A 155 -4.27 -7.99 12.69
C PHE A 155 -4.97 -7.71 11.36
N LEU A 156 -4.17 -7.57 10.31
CA LEU A 156 -4.66 -7.58 8.95
C LEU A 156 -4.68 -9.04 8.52
N ASP A 157 -5.87 -9.64 8.56
CA ASP A 157 -6.08 -11.02 8.17
C ASP A 157 -5.83 -11.19 6.67
N VAL A 158 -4.63 -11.65 6.32
CA VAL A 158 -4.21 -11.99 4.96
C VAL A 158 -4.66 -13.43 4.58
N GLY A 159 -5.51 -14.10 5.37
CA GLY A 159 -5.85 -15.51 5.17
C GLY A 159 -7.20 -15.98 5.72
N ASP A 160 -8.25 -15.68 4.97
CA ASP A 160 -9.53 -16.42 4.84
C ASP A 160 -10.64 -16.21 5.92
N LYS A 161 -11.60 -15.35 5.52
CA LYS A 161 -12.98 -15.13 6.03
C LYS A 161 -13.16 -14.33 7.33
N SER A 162 -13.09 -13.00 7.20
CA SER A 162 -13.98 -12.09 7.95
C SER A 162 -14.49 -10.98 7.02
N VAL A 163 -15.64 -10.40 7.36
CA VAL A 163 -16.60 -9.70 6.48
C VAL A 163 -15.94 -8.80 5.42
N LYS A 164 -16.23 -9.10 4.15
CA LYS A 164 -15.84 -8.28 2.99
C LYS A 164 -16.28 -6.83 3.21
N LYS A 165 -15.37 -5.95 3.58
CA LYS A 165 -15.50 -4.55 3.19
C LYS A 165 -15.11 -4.50 1.72
N SER A 166 -16.06 -4.91 0.88
CA SER A 166 -15.95 -4.81 -0.56
C SER A 166 -16.39 -3.42 -0.93
N SER A 167 -15.42 -2.55 -1.15
CA SER A 167 -15.64 -1.20 -1.62
C SER A 167 -16.01 -1.27 -3.10
N SER A 168 -17.27 -0.97 -3.45
CA SER A 168 -17.62 -0.77 -4.85
C SER A 168 -17.29 0.67 -5.23
N TYR A 169 -16.66 0.84 -6.39
CA TYR A 169 -16.36 2.16 -6.92
C TYR A 169 -17.47 2.59 -7.88
N SER A 170 -17.85 3.85 -7.78
CA SER A 170 -18.79 4.49 -8.71
C SER A 170 -18.07 5.57 -9.49
N GLU A 171 -18.41 5.70 -10.77
CA GLU A 171 -17.93 6.80 -11.59
C GLU A 171 -18.41 8.14 -11.00
N PHE A 172 -17.54 9.16 -11.05
CA PHE A 172 -17.88 10.53 -10.73
C PHE A 172 -17.20 11.48 -11.70
N LYS A 173 -17.71 12.71 -11.79
CA LYS A 173 -17.15 13.75 -12.66
C LYS A 173 -16.48 14.82 -11.80
N PRO A 174 -15.14 14.85 -11.70
CA PRO A 174 -14.46 15.91 -10.96
C PRO A 174 -14.69 17.26 -11.62
N GLN A 175 -14.40 18.34 -10.88
CA GLN A 175 -14.55 19.68 -11.42
C GLN A 175 -13.57 19.91 -12.56
N LYS A 176 -14.08 20.27 -13.75
CA LYS A 176 -13.22 20.67 -14.88
C LYS A 176 -12.50 21.98 -14.56
N VAL A 177 -11.21 22.04 -14.88
CA VAL A 177 -10.38 23.23 -14.71
C VAL A 177 -10.03 23.79 -16.09
N ASN A 178 -10.06 25.11 -16.21
CA ASN A 178 -9.70 25.81 -17.44
C ASN A 178 -8.50 26.74 -17.16
N ASN A 179 -7.86 27.24 -18.22
CA ASN A 179 -6.78 28.23 -18.16
C ASN A 179 -5.51 27.76 -17.42
N ILE A 180 -5.26 26.45 -17.37
CA ILE A 180 -3.94 25.93 -16.99
C ILE A 180 -3.03 26.07 -18.20
N GLN A 181 -1.80 26.54 -17.98
CA GLN A 181 -0.76 26.56 -18.99
C GLN A 181 0.43 25.79 -18.47
N ILE A 182 0.90 24.83 -19.25
CA ILE A 182 2.12 24.07 -19.00
C ILE A 182 2.99 24.25 -20.23
N ASP A 183 4.26 24.58 -20.01
CA ASP A 183 5.19 24.83 -21.10
C ASP A 183 5.23 23.64 -22.07
N ARG A 184 4.98 23.94 -23.35
CA ARG A 184 4.96 22.97 -24.46
C ARG A 184 4.02 21.77 -24.27
N PHE A 185 2.99 21.87 -23.44
CA PHE A 185 2.03 20.78 -23.26
C PHE A 185 0.64 21.23 -23.70
N SER A 186 0.14 20.58 -24.75
CA SER A 186 -1.22 20.77 -25.23
C SER A 186 -2.18 19.99 -24.33
N ILE A 187 -3.06 20.69 -23.63
CA ILE A 187 -4.01 20.10 -22.69
C ILE A 187 -5.30 19.75 -23.44
N ASN A 188 -5.66 18.47 -23.44
CA ASN A 188 -6.93 17.98 -23.96
C ASN A 188 -8.03 18.09 -22.91
N GLN A 189 -7.76 17.59 -21.70
CA GLN A 189 -8.68 17.68 -20.57
C GLN A 189 -7.95 17.99 -19.26
N ALA A 190 -8.62 18.66 -18.32
CA ALA A 190 -8.06 19.01 -17.02
C ALA A 190 -9.13 19.01 -15.93
N PHE A 191 -8.82 18.38 -14.79
CA PHE A 191 -9.75 18.12 -13.70
C PHE A 191 -9.11 18.41 -12.35
N GLN A 192 -9.89 18.90 -11.39
CA GLN A 192 -9.48 19.12 -10.01
C GLN A 192 -9.93 17.94 -9.15
N ILE A 193 -8.99 17.38 -8.37
CA ILE A 193 -9.25 16.41 -7.31
C ILE A 193 -8.55 16.94 -6.05
N ASP A 194 -9.35 17.29 -5.03
CA ASP A 194 -8.87 17.96 -3.82
C ASP A 194 -8.01 19.20 -4.14
N SER A 195 -6.75 19.26 -3.70
CA SER A 195 -5.80 20.32 -4.02
C SER A 195 -4.98 20.06 -5.30
N PHE A 196 -5.15 18.90 -5.95
CA PHE A 196 -4.39 18.47 -7.12
C PHE A 196 -5.16 18.64 -8.43
N LYS A 197 -4.42 18.70 -9.54
CA LYS A 197 -4.98 18.77 -10.89
C LYS A 197 -4.48 17.60 -11.71
N VAL A 198 -5.41 16.86 -12.32
CA VAL A 198 -5.13 15.78 -13.26
C VAL A 198 -5.36 16.31 -14.67
N LEU A 199 -4.40 16.11 -15.56
CA LEU A 199 -4.46 16.58 -16.94
C LEU A 199 -4.20 15.43 -17.90
N SER A 200 -4.93 15.41 -19.02
CA SER A 200 -4.61 14.60 -20.18
C SER A 200 -4.18 15.49 -21.34
N GLY A 201 -3.23 15.01 -22.13
CA GLY A 201 -2.72 15.69 -23.31
C GLY A 201 -1.31 15.23 -23.68
N ASN A 202 -0.64 15.99 -24.54
CA ASN A 202 0.66 15.63 -25.07
C ASN A 202 1.63 16.81 -25.13
N PHE A 203 2.93 16.53 -25.11
CA PHE A 203 3.93 17.55 -25.39
C PHE A 203 3.96 17.89 -26.88
N GLU A 204 4.11 19.17 -27.19
CA GLU A 204 4.21 19.66 -28.56
C GLU A 204 5.61 19.33 -29.14
N PRO A 205 5.67 18.74 -30.34
CA PRO A 205 6.94 18.48 -31.02
C PRO A 205 7.61 19.80 -31.44
N VAL A 206 8.94 19.81 -31.50
CA VAL A 206 9.71 20.96 -32.00
C VAL A 206 10.23 20.61 -33.38
N GLU A 207 9.87 21.42 -34.39
CA GLU A 207 10.26 21.21 -35.81
C GLU A 207 9.94 19.79 -36.34
N VAL A 208 8.80 19.22 -35.91
CA VAL A 208 8.35 17.86 -36.31
C VAL A 208 9.28 16.74 -35.81
N LYS A 209 10.19 17.04 -34.88
CA LYS A 209 11.02 16.04 -34.20
C LYS A 209 10.53 15.84 -32.78
N THR A 210 10.49 14.57 -32.37
CA THR A 210 10.35 14.21 -30.96
C THR A 210 11.55 14.76 -30.21
N VAL A 211 11.29 15.65 -29.26
CA VAL A 211 12.31 16.29 -28.41
C VAL A 211 11.88 16.16 -26.96
N ALA A 212 12.84 16.22 -26.04
CA ALA A 212 12.58 16.09 -24.61
C ALA A 212 11.39 16.97 -24.13
N PRO A 213 10.55 16.46 -23.22
CA PRO A 213 10.72 15.23 -22.46
C PRO A 213 10.34 13.94 -23.21
N ASP A 214 9.87 14.03 -24.45
CA ASP A 214 9.51 12.85 -25.24
C ASP A 214 10.73 12.15 -25.83
N THR A 215 10.60 10.84 -26.01
CA THR A 215 11.56 9.97 -26.69
C THR A 215 10.81 9.08 -27.69
N GLU A 216 11.51 8.38 -28.59
CA GLU A 216 10.86 7.42 -29.52
C GLU A 216 10.04 6.33 -28.81
N GLN A 217 10.31 6.04 -27.54
CA GLN A 217 9.62 5.03 -26.73
C GLN A 217 8.73 5.63 -25.62
N ASP A 218 8.67 6.97 -25.47
CA ASP A 218 7.85 7.69 -24.48
C ASP A 218 7.38 9.00 -25.14
N TRP A 219 6.33 8.92 -25.95
CA TRP A 219 5.78 10.06 -26.70
C TRP A 219 4.26 9.97 -26.81
N GLY A 220 3.64 11.10 -27.16
CA GLY A 220 2.19 11.18 -27.37
C GLY A 220 1.40 11.51 -26.11
N ASP A 221 0.13 11.14 -26.12
CA ASP A 221 -0.83 11.44 -25.05
C ASP A 221 -0.43 10.78 -23.73
N ARG A 222 -0.68 11.47 -22.62
CA ARG A 222 -0.31 11.04 -21.28
C ARG A 222 -1.14 11.72 -20.19
N LEU A 223 -1.02 11.19 -18.98
CA LEU A 223 -1.59 11.76 -17.77
C LEU A 223 -0.52 12.52 -16.97
N LEU A 224 -0.85 13.73 -16.53
CA LEU A 224 -0.04 14.54 -15.61
C LEU A 224 -0.78 14.75 -14.29
N LEU A 225 -0.02 14.85 -13.18
CA LEU A 225 -0.52 15.39 -11.91
C LEU A 225 0.23 16.67 -11.57
N LEU A 226 -0.52 17.72 -11.23
CA LEU A 226 0.02 18.94 -10.65
C LEU A 226 -0.42 19.08 -9.20
N ASN A 227 0.46 19.62 -8.36
CA ASN A 227 0.13 19.99 -6.99
C ASN A 227 -0.69 21.31 -6.91
N GLY A 228 -0.96 21.77 -5.68
CA GLY A 228 -1.71 23.01 -5.45
C GLY A 228 -1.04 24.27 -6.01
N GLU A 229 0.27 24.23 -6.23
CA GLU A 229 1.10 25.32 -6.78
C GLU A 229 1.26 25.22 -8.31
N ASN A 230 0.58 24.26 -8.94
CA ASN A 230 0.70 23.91 -10.37
C ASN A 230 2.05 23.32 -10.78
N GLU A 231 2.84 22.83 -9.84
CA GLU A 231 4.07 22.11 -10.15
C GLU A 231 3.76 20.67 -10.54
N MET A 232 4.42 20.18 -11.59
CA MET A 232 4.27 18.80 -12.04
C MET A 232 4.93 17.85 -11.05
N VAL A 233 4.12 17.01 -10.43
CA VAL A 233 4.56 15.99 -9.45
C VAL A 233 4.45 14.57 -9.99
N TYR A 234 3.78 14.38 -11.13
CA TYR A 234 3.73 13.10 -11.85
C TYR A 234 3.59 13.30 -13.35
N LYS A 235 4.21 12.40 -14.12
CA LYS A 235 4.13 12.29 -15.59
C LYS A 235 4.04 10.79 -15.95
N SER A 236 2.96 10.36 -16.60
CA SER A 236 2.89 8.99 -17.13
C SER A 236 3.78 8.83 -18.37
N GLN A 237 4.01 7.57 -18.78
CA GLN A 237 4.51 7.29 -20.11
C GLN A 237 3.51 7.75 -21.16
N GLY A 238 4.02 8.23 -22.29
CA GLY A 238 3.20 8.53 -23.46
C GLY A 238 2.69 7.26 -24.13
N VAL A 239 1.42 7.27 -24.57
CA VAL A 239 0.77 6.13 -25.23
C VAL A 239 0.74 6.23 -26.76
N GLY A 240 1.46 7.20 -27.34
CA GLY A 240 1.47 7.46 -28.78
C GLY A 240 0.32 8.35 -29.25
N ASP A 241 0.03 8.29 -30.55
CA ASP A 241 -0.90 9.17 -31.28
C ASP A 241 -2.34 8.64 -31.29
N VAL A 242 -2.88 8.35 -30.11
CA VAL A 242 -4.28 7.90 -29.99
C VAL A 242 -5.23 9.03 -30.34
N TYR A 243 -6.37 8.74 -30.98
CA TYR A 243 -7.37 9.75 -31.29
C TYR A 243 -8.19 10.13 -30.04
N LEU A 244 -8.22 9.24 -29.06
CA LEU A 244 -8.87 9.42 -27.77
C LEU A 244 -7.94 8.95 -26.64
N TYR A 245 -7.65 9.86 -25.72
CA TYR A 245 -7.06 9.60 -24.41
C TYR A 245 -7.90 10.32 -23.34
N GLU A 246 -9.04 9.71 -22.98
CA GLU A 246 -10.07 10.36 -22.16
C GLU A 246 -10.13 9.78 -20.74
N PRO A 247 -9.78 10.55 -19.69
CA PRO A 247 -9.82 10.07 -18.31
C PRO A 247 -11.25 9.98 -17.75
N HIS A 248 -11.60 8.80 -17.24
CA HIS A 248 -12.79 8.53 -16.42
C HIS A 248 -12.38 8.29 -14.97
N PHE A 249 -13.18 8.80 -14.01
CA PHE A 249 -12.81 8.82 -12.60
C PHE A 249 -13.79 8.01 -11.76
N TYR A 250 -13.27 7.19 -10.86
CA TYR A 250 -14.05 6.31 -10.00
C TYR A 250 -13.62 6.46 -8.55
N LYS A 251 -14.58 6.52 -7.63
CA LYS A 251 -14.33 6.62 -6.19
C LYS A 251 -15.20 5.65 -5.40
N SER A 252 -14.76 5.31 -4.20
CA SER A 252 -15.56 4.60 -3.21
C SER A 252 -15.69 5.46 -1.94
N ASP A 253 -16.82 5.36 -1.25
CA ASP A 253 -16.99 5.99 0.07
C ASP A 253 -16.18 5.26 1.17
N GLU A 254 -15.66 4.07 0.87
CA GLU A 254 -14.94 3.20 1.79
C GLU A 254 -13.42 3.21 1.57
N SER A 255 -12.94 3.88 0.53
CA SER A 255 -11.53 4.00 0.14
C SER A 255 -11.17 5.46 -0.16
N ASN A 256 -9.97 5.88 0.23
CA ASN A 256 -9.41 7.20 -0.10
C ASN A 256 -8.77 7.25 -1.50
N LYS A 257 -8.83 6.15 -2.25
CA LYS A 257 -8.31 6.05 -3.61
C LYS A 257 -9.31 6.62 -4.61
N VAL A 258 -8.79 7.30 -5.63
CA VAL A 258 -9.50 7.57 -6.88
C VAL A 258 -8.85 6.73 -7.97
N LEU A 259 -9.65 5.94 -8.68
CA LEU A 259 -9.19 5.23 -9.85
C LEU A 259 -9.44 6.09 -11.08
N ILE A 260 -8.47 6.11 -11.99
CA ILE A 260 -8.54 6.85 -13.23
C ILE A 260 -8.30 5.85 -14.35
N ILE A 261 -9.24 5.73 -15.28
CA ILE A 261 -9.09 4.90 -16.49
C ILE A 261 -9.15 5.85 -17.67
N CYS A 262 -8.04 5.98 -18.40
CA CYS A 262 -7.99 6.75 -19.63
C CYS A 262 -8.42 5.84 -20.78
N GLN A 263 -9.62 6.03 -21.30
CA GLN A 263 -10.14 5.31 -22.45
C GLN A 263 -9.25 5.59 -23.67
N LEU A 264 -8.82 4.51 -24.33
CA LEU A 264 -7.99 4.54 -25.53
C LEU A 264 -8.82 4.24 -26.77
N ALA A 265 -8.64 5.03 -27.83
CA ALA A 265 -9.21 4.74 -29.14
C ALA A 265 -8.40 5.35 -30.29
N TYR A 266 -8.45 4.69 -31.45
CA TYR A 266 -8.10 5.26 -32.75
C TYR A 266 -9.43 5.46 -33.48
N GLU A 267 -9.69 4.69 -34.54
CA GLU A 267 -11.01 4.60 -35.16
C GLU A 267 -12.02 3.81 -34.30
N TYR A 268 -11.54 2.90 -33.45
CA TYR A 268 -12.34 2.09 -32.53
C TYR A 268 -11.64 2.01 -31.16
N PRO A 269 -12.40 1.75 -30.07
CA PRO A 269 -11.82 1.64 -28.72
C PRO A 269 -10.94 0.39 -28.61
N PHE A 270 -9.88 0.47 -27.80
CA PHE A 270 -8.96 -0.65 -27.61
C PHE A 270 -8.43 -0.79 -26.16
N GLY A 271 -9.28 -0.47 -25.19
CA GLY A 271 -9.00 -0.65 -23.78
C GLY A 271 -8.72 0.67 -23.08
N GLY A 272 -8.03 0.60 -21.94
CA GLY A 272 -7.78 1.77 -21.11
C GLY A 272 -6.48 1.71 -20.32
N ASP A 273 -5.83 2.86 -20.18
CA ASP A 273 -4.65 3.03 -19.32
C ASP A 273 -5.10 3.43 -17.91
N ALA A 274 -4.80 2.57 -16.93
CA ALA A 274 -5.39 2.65 -15.60
C ALA A 274 -4.37 3.13 -14.55
N PHE A 275 -4.88 3.94 -13.60
CA PHE A 275 -4.12 4.59 -12.56
C PHE A 275 -4.85 4.58 -11.22
N ILE A 276 -4.07 4.60 -10.14
CA ILE A 276 -4.53 4.88 -8.77
C ILE A 276 -3.99 6.25 -8.36
N PHE A 277 -4.89 7.17 -8.01
CA PHE A 277 -4.57 8.40 -7.29
C PHE A 277 -4.86 8.22 -5.80
N GLU A 278 -3.86 8.45 -4.95
CA GLU A 278 -4.00 8.37 -3.50
C GLU A 278 -3.05 9.37 -2.82
N ASN A 279 -3.60 10.24 -1.95
CA ASN A 279 -2.84 11.17 -1.12
C ASN A 279 -1.79 12.00 -1.91
N GLY A 280 -2.15 12.45 -3.12
CA GLY A 280 -1.25 13.25 -3.97
C GLY A 280 -0.24 12.47 -4.80
N ASN A 281 -0.30 11.13 -4.79
CA ASN A 281 0.53 10.27 -5.62
C ASN A 281 -0.32 9.57 -6.68
N ILE A 282 0.24 9.41 -7.88
CA ILE A 282 -0.31 8.54 -8.93
C ILE A 282 0.56 7.31 -9.11
N ILE A 283 -0.06 6.15 -9.20
CA ILE A 283 0.53 4.88 -9.60
C ILE A 283 -0.13 4.45 -10.91
N ASN A 284 0.65 4.25 -11.97
CA ASN A 284 0.16 3.55 -13.17
C ASN A 284 0.07 2.05 -12.83
N ILE A 285 -1.11 1.46 -12.99
CA ILE A 285 -1.34 0.04 -12.69
C ILE A 285 -1.33 -0.85 -13.93
N GLY A 286 -1.32 -0.26 -15.12
CA GLY A 286 -1.17 -0.93 -16.41
C GLY A 286 -2.37 -0.74 -17.34
N ILE A 287 -2.30 -1.43 -18.48
CA ILE A 287 -3.34 -1.40 -19.52
C ILE A 287 -4.40 -2.48 -19.24
N LEU A 288 -5.66 -2.07 -19.26
CA LEU A 288 -6.83 -2.93 -19.37
C LEU A 288 -7.10 -3.16 -20.86
N ASP A 289 -6.48 -4.20 -21.41
CA ASP A 289 -6.48 -4.52 -22.85
C ASP A 289 -7.75 -5.30 -23.25
N ILE A 290 -8.90 -4.68 -23.01
CA ILE A 290 -10.22 -5.29 -23.11
C ILE A 290 -11.31 -4.27 -23.44
N GLU A 291 -12.26 -4.68 -24.26
CA GLU A 291 -13.45 -3.92 -24.63
C GLU A 291 -14.70 -4.80 -24.62
N GLY A 292 -15.87 -4.17 -24.62
CA GLY A 292 -17.13 -4.85 -24.91
C GLY A 292 -17.20 -5.21 -26.38
N TYR A 293 -17.73 -6.40 -26.70
CA TYR A 293 -18.00 -6.75 -28.09
C TYR A 293 -19.38 -6.24 -28.51
N SER A 294 -19.42 -5.46 -29.58
CA SER A 294 -20.65 -5.06 -30.28
C SER A 294 -20.41 -5.16 -31.79
N GLU A 295 -21.29 -5.84 -32.52
CA GLU A 295 -21.22 -5.96 -33.98
C GLU A 295 -21.31 -4.58 -34.67
N ASP A 296 -22.05 -3.65 -34.05
CA ASP A 296 -22.30 -2.31 -34.57
C ASP A 296 -21.33 -1.24 -34.03
N GLN A 297 -20.31 -1.65 -33.26
CA GLN A 297 -19.35 -0.74 -32.59
C GLN A 297 -20.05 0.33 -31.72
N ASP A 298 -21.06 -0.10 -30.96
CA ASP A 298 -21.81 0.77 -30.06
C ASP A 298 -20.89 1.39 -28.99
N VAL A 299 -21.05 2.69 -28.72
CA VAL A 299 -20.33 3.41 -27.66
C VAL A 299 -20.59 2.80 -26.29
N GLU A 300 -21.74 2.17 -26.08
CA GLU A 300 -22.06 1.44 -24.85
C GLU A 300 -21.12 0.25 -24.61
N ALA A 301 -20.40 -0.22 -25.63
CA ALA A 301 -19.43 -1.30 -25.52
C ALA A 301 -18.04 -0.82 -25.04
N TYR A 302 -17.82 0.48 -24.91
CA TYR A 302 -16.53 1.03 -24.47
C TYR A 302 -16.20 0.61 -23.03
N LEU A 303 -14.93 0.37 -22.73
CA LEU A 303 -14.42 -0.07 -21.44
C LEU A 303 -14.96 0.80 -20.31
N ALA A 304 -14.91 2.12 -20.48
CA ALA A 304 -15.40 3.07 -19.49
C ALA A 304 -16.90 2.91 -19.16
N ASN A 305 -17.71 2.40 -20.09
CA ASN A 305 -19.14 2.20 -19.91
C ASN A 305 -19.49 0.82 -19.31
N ILE A 306 -18.63 -0.18 -19.55
CA ILE A 306 -18.88 -1.55 -19.08
C ILE A 306 -18.14 -1.91 -17.80
N VAL A 307 -17.09 -1.17 -17.41
CA VAL A 307 -16.26 -1.54 -16.27
C VAL A 307 -17.01 -1.38 -14.93
N GLU A 308 -16.86 -2.39 -14.07
CA GLU A 308 -17.23 -2.36 -12.67
C GLU A 308 -15.98 -2.59 -11.84
N ILE A 309 -15.76 -1.76 -10.83
CA ILE A 309 -14.56 -1.84 -10.01
C ILE A 309 -14.94 -2.10 -8.57
N ASN A 310 -14.36 -3.15 -8.01
CA ASN A 310 -14.54 -3.53 -6.62
C ASN A 310 -13.17 -3.69 -5.97
N GLU A 311 -13.03 -3.23 -4.74
CA GLU A 311 -11.83 -3.46 -3.94
C GLU A 311 -12.17 -4.34 -2.75
N LYS A 312 -11.37 -5.38 -2.53
CA LYS A 312 -11.46 -6.21 -1.34
C LYS A 312 -10.07 -6.59 -0.87
N ASN A 313 -9.77 -6.33 0.40
CA ASN A 313 -8.46 -6.68 1.00
C ASN A 313 -7.29 -6.12 0.19
N SER A 314 -7.39 -4.86 -0.24
CA SER A 314 -6.41 -4.18 -1.11
C SER A 314 -6.23 -4.78 -2.51
N VAL A 315 -7.09 -5.73 -2.91
CA VAL A 315 -7.17 -6.28 -4.26
C VAL A 315 -8.22 -5.50 -5.04
N LEU A 316 -7.82 -4.88 -6.15
CA LEU A 316 -8.78 -4.31 -7.10
C LEU A 316 -9.20 -5.37 -8.11
N GLU A 317 -10.50 -5.47 -8.31
CA GLU A 317 -11.14 -6.36 -9.27
C GLU A 317 -11.94 -5.50 -10.26
N PHE A 318 -11.56 -5.61 -11.54
CA PHE A 318 -12.26 -4.97 -12.66
C PHE A 318 -13.07 -6.05 -13.38
N THR A 319 -14.40 -5.96 -13.28
CA THR A 319 -15.37 -6.80 -13.98
C THR A 319 -16.07 -6.00 -15.07
N PHE A 320 -16.83 -6.67 -15.95
CA PHE A 320 -17.38 -6.05 -17.15
C PHE A 320 -18.87 -6.38 -17.35
N LYS A 321 -19.70 -5.37 -17.58
CA LYS A 321 -21.13 -5.44 -17.88
C LYS A 321 -21.40 -5.65 -19.38
N SER A 322 -20.77 -6.66 -19.96
CA SER A 322 -21.04 -7.07 -21.34
C SER A 322 -21.18 -8.58 -21.43
N ASP A 323 -22.06 -9.07 -22.29
CA ASP A 323 -22.22 -10.52 -22.52
C ASP A 323 -21.01 -11.13 -23.25
N SER A 324 -20.34 -10.33 -24.08
CA SER A 324 -19.15 -10.71 -24.83
C SER A 324 -18.08 -9.61 -24.79
N LEU A 325 -16.82 -10.01 -24.82
CA LEU A 325 -15.66 -9.12 -24.67
C LEU A 325 -14.70 -9.35 -25.83
N VAL A 326 -13.96 -8.31 -26.19
CA VAL A 326 -12.80 -8.39 -27.10
C VAL A 326 -11.55 -8.21 -26.26
N ILE A 327 -10.68 -9.22 -26.25
CA ILE A 327 -9.34 -9.17 -25.61
C ILE A 327 -8.31 -8.79 -26.67
N GLU A 328 -7.30 -8.00 -26.30
CA GLU A 328 -6.26 -7.49 -27.21
C GLU A 328 -6.84 -6.74 -28.44
N PRO A 329 -7.89 -5.89 -28.28
CA PRO A 329 -8.52 -5.16 -29.38
C PRO A 329 -7.52 -4.31 -30.17
N GLY A 330 -7.64 -4.29 -31.49
CA GLY A 330 -6.75 -3.61 -32.41
C GLY A 330 -5.40 -4.29 -32.67
N SER A 331 -5.10 -5.41 -31.99
CA SER A 331 -3.84 -6.14 -32.17
C SER A 331 -4.02 -7.62 -32.50
N LYS A 332 -4.70 -8.40 -31.65
CA LYS A 332 -4.95 -9.84 -31.86
C LYS A 332 -6.40 -10.25 -31.63
N ASP A 333 -7.30 -9.28 -31.51
CA ASP A 333 -8.76 -9.38 -31.41
C ASP A 333 -9.29 -10.78 -31.12
N ARG A 334 -9.54 -11.05 -29.83
CA ARG A 334 -10.11 -12.31 -29.37
C ARG A 334 -11.49 -12.06 -28.78
N ILE A 335 -12.52 -12.38 -29.55
CA ILE A 335 -13.91 -12.31 -29.07
C ILE A 335 -14.18 -13.52 -28.17
N ILE A 336 -14.58 -13.26 -26.93
CA ILE A 336 -14.91 -14.28 -25.94
C ILE A 336 -16.25 -13.98 -25.28
N LYS A 337 -16.93 -15.03 -24.82
CA LYS A 337 -18.07 -14.87 -23.91
C LYS A 337 -17.56 -14.39 -22.54
N ASN A 338 -18.27 -13.46 -21.92
CA ASN A 338 -17.95 -13.01 -20.58
C ASN A 338 -18.43 -14.02 -19.52
N ASP A 339 -17.64 -15.07 -19.29
CA ASP A 339 -17.88 -16.05 -18.23
C ASP A 339 -17.07 -15.68 -16.96
N ASN A 340 -17.35 -14.50 -16.40
CA ASN A 340 -16.67 -13.93 -15.22
C ASN A 340 -15.19 -13.62 -15.50
N VAL A 341 -14.95 -13.01 -16.67
CA VAL A 341 -13.65 -12.46 -17.05
C VAL A 341 -13.39 -11.21 -16.24
N LYS A 342 -12.17 -11.05 -15.73
CA LYS A 342 -11.82 -9.90 -14.89
C LYS A 342 -10.33 -9.62 -14.89
N TYR A 343 -9.97 -8.37 -14.63
CA TYR A 343 -8.62 -8.04 -14.20
C TYR A 343 -8.53 -8.00 -12.69
N ILE A 344 -7.41 -8.50 -12.15
CA ILE A 344 -7.06 -8.42 -10.74
C ILE A 344 -5.77 -7.62 -10.63
N TYR A 345 -5.80 -6.54 -9.84
CA TYR A 345 -4.60 -5.83 -9.41
C TYR A 345 -4.31 -6.15 -7.94
N GLU A 346 -3.18 -6.81 -7.72
CA GLU A 346 -2.68 -7.22 -6.41
C GLU A 346 -1.15 -7.25 -6.46
N ASN A 347 -0.49 -6.88 -5.35
CA ASN A 347 0.98 -6.92 -5.25
C ASN A 347 1.70 -6.18 -6.41
N ASN A 348 1.20 -4.98 -6.75
CA ASN A 348 1.69 -4.16 -7.86
C ASN A 348 1.67 -4.83 -9.23
N ARG A 349 0.75 -5.78 -9.44
CA ARG A 349 0.62 -6.50 -10.70
C ARG A 349 -0.83 -6.60 -11.13
N LEU A 350 -1.11 -6.12 -12.34
CA LEU A 350 -2.39 -6.28 -13.02
C LEU A 350 -2.38 -7.58 -13.85
N VAL A 351 -3.38 -8.45 -13.66
CA VAL A 351 -3.46 -9.75 -14.31
C VAL A 351 -4.88 -10.02 -14.79
N LEU A 352 -5.03 -10.32 -16.08
CA LEU A 352 -6.27 -10.84 -16.65
C LEU A 352 -6.53 -12.27 -16.16
N LYS A 353 -7.74 -12.53 -15.67
CA LYS A 353 -8.23 -13.84 -15.26
C LYS A 353 -9.38 -14.24 -16.19
N GLU A 354 -9.07 -15.16 -17.09
CA GLU A 354 -10.04 -15.86 -17.94
C GLU A 354 -10.33 -17.25 -17.35
N LYS A 355 -11.56 -17.74 -17.49
CA LYS A 355 -11.88 -19.12 -17.14
C LYS A 355 -11.31 -20.02 -18.24
N ASN A 356 -10.29 -20.83 -17.90
CA ASN A 356 -9.72 -21.79 -18.86
C ASN A 356 -10.80 -22.81 -19.26
N ASN A 357 -11.31 -22.71 -20.49
CA ASN A 357 -12.02 -23.80 -21.13
C ASN A 357 -10.98 -24.89 -21.45
N LYS A 358 -10.86 -25.88 -20.56
CA LYS A 358 -10.21 -27.16 -20.88
C LYS A 358 -11.17 -28.05 -21.63
#